data_AF-A0A6L7VQF4-F1
#
_entry.id   AF-A0A6L7VQF4-F1
#
_cell.length_a   1.000
_cell.length_b   1.000
_cell.length_c   1.000
_cell.angle_alpha   90.00
_cell.angle_beta   90.00
_cell.angle_gamma   90.00
#
_symmetry.space_group_name_H-M   'P 1'
#
loop_
_entity.id
_entity.type
_entity.pdbx_description
1 polymer ?
#
loop_
_entity_poly.entity_id
_entity_poly.type
_entity_poly.pdbx_seq_one_letter_code
_entity_poly.pdbx_strand_id
1 'polypeptide(L)'
;MNQEKLVYRKTTTNVATFVVIVLPVLLMISGCTSLSKVQCLEGDWYEIGLVDGESGMESARFDEYVDTCAKYDVVPDFVKYSEGRTKGLEIFCTRSNGYSEGREGSVYRNVCSGISEELFLVGYSFGHKVYSALETINTLNSEISEKAKQIRNWEIQGDEILDLSFAGANERERDADERNELSDQAADLQSDITEAKAQVKELRDRKAEAMIEYRTAVDEANENGFPEEATIEFPEVSDDGKFMGTNP
;
A
#
# COMPACT_ATOMS: atom_id res chain seq x y z
N MET A 1 62.78 30.04 -26.83
CA MET A 1 61.87 29.05 -27.46
C MET A 1 60.87 28.63 -26.40
N ASN A 2 59.88 29.48 -26.13
CA ASN A 2 58.54 29.52 -26.73
C ASN A 2 57.54 28.80 -25.83
N GLN A 3 56.79 29.63 -25.12
CA GLN A 3 55.59 29.29 -24.36
C GLN A 3 54.43 29.16 -25.36
N GLU A 4 53.77 28.00 -25.42
CA GLU A 4 52.42 27.90 -25.94
C GLU A 4 51.46 27.53 -24.81
N LYS A 5 50.61 28.49 -24.47
CA LYS A 5 49.50 28.34 -23.54
C LYS A 5 48.37 27.61 -24.27
N LEU A 6 48.10 26.36 -23.88
CA LEU A 6 46.84 25.69 -24.23
C LEU A 6 45.70 26.30 -23.42
N VAL A 7 44.87 27.06 -24.12
CA VAL A 7 43.64 27.67 -23.62
C VAL A 7 42.63 26.55 -23.32
N TYR A 8 42.48 26.18 -22.05
CA TYR A 8 41.37 25.36 -21.60
C TYR A 8 40.12 26.25 -21.50
N ARG A 9 39.34 26.32 -22.58
CA ARG A 9 38.07 27.07 -22.64
C ARG A 9 37.03 26.27 -21.85
N LYS A 10 36.85 26.62 -20.58
CA LYS A 10 35.77 26.10 -19.74
C LYS A 10 34.44 26.61 -20.30
N THR A 11 33.76 25.80 -21.10
CA THR A 11 32.35 26.01 -21.46
C THR A 11 31.53 25.82 -20.19
N THR A 12 31.26 26.93 -19.50
CA THR A 12 30.23 27.02 -18.46
C THR A 12 28.87 26.90 -19.14
N THR A 13 28.50 25.68 -19.53
CA THR A 13 27.12 25.35 -19.87
C THR A 13 26.38 25.26 -18.54
N ASN A 14 25.52 26.24 -18.29
CA ASN A 14 24.82 26.43 -17.02
C ASN A 14 23.91 25.23 -16.69
N VAL A 15 24.45 24.25 -15.97
CA VAL A 15 23.67 23.17 -15.33
C VAL A 15 22.56 23.76 -14.45
N ALA A 16 22.83 24.91 -13.82
CA ALA A 16 21.85 25.67 -13.05
C ALA A 16 20.65 26.17 -13.88
N THR A 17 20.84 26.54 -15.15
CA THR A 17 19.73 27.03 -15.99
C THR A 17 18.85 25.87 -16.48
N PHE A 18 19.43 24.68 -16.69
CA PHE A 18 18.65 23.49 -17.04
C PHE A 18 17.78 23.00 -15.86
N VAL A 19 18.32 23.03 -14.64
CA VAL A 19 17.59 22.65 -13.42
C VAL A 19 16.45 23.63 -13.11
N VAL A 20 16.63 24.94 -13.36
CA VAL A 20 15.59 25.96 -13.11
C VAL A 20 14.40 25.88 -14.06
N ILE A 21 14.57 25.27 -15.25
CA ILE A 21 13.48 25.11 -16.23
C ILE A 21 12.76 23.76 -16.08
N VAL A 22 13.44 22.71 -15.57
CA VAL A 22 12.84 21.38 -15.42
C VAL A 22 12.04 21.24 -14.10
N LEU A 23 12.44 21.95 -13.04
CA LEU A 23 11.78 21.88 -11.73
C LEU A 23 10.32 22.41 -11.68
N PRO A 24 9.91 23.45 -12.43
CA PRO A 24 8.52 23.93 -12.42
C PRO A 24 7.57 23.07 -13.27
N VAL A 25 8.09 22.34 -14.26
CA VAL A 25 7.27 21.52 -15.18
C VAL A 25 6.79 20.24 -14.50
N LEU A 26 7.55 19.71 -13.52
CA LEU A 26 7.18 18.50 -12.79
C LEU A 26 6.08 18.72 -11.72
N LEU A 27 5.75 19.97 -11.38
CA LEU A 27 4.75 20.33 -10.37
C LEU A 27 3.32 20.52 -10.92
N MET A 28 3.12 20.44 -12.24
CA MET A 28 1.82 20.66 -12.90
C MET A 28 0.96 19.39 -13.04
N ILE A 29 1.37 18.25 -12.46
CA ILE A 29 0.61 16.99 -12.54
C ILE A 29 -0.10 16.69 -11.21
N SER A 30 -0.61 17.72 -10.54
CA SER A 30 -1.55 17.54 -9.42
C SER A 30 -2.98 17.61 -9.97
N GLY A 31 -3.67 16.47 -9.95
CA GLY A 31 -5.00 16.31 -10.52
C GLY A 31 -6.10 17.11 -9.81
N CYS A 32 -7.10 17.48 -10.60
CA CYS A 32 -8.50 17.58 -10.15
C CYS A 32 -9.39 17.44 -11.39
N THR A 33 -10.17 16.37 -11.44
CA THR A 33 -11.10 15.99 -12.51
C THR A 33 -12.36 16.85 -12.51
N SER A 34 -12.21 18.17 -12.35
CA SER A 34 -13.28 19.13 -12.57
C SER A 34 -13.37 19.39 -14.06
N LEU A 35 -14.46 18.97 -14.69
CA LEU A 35 -14.75 19.33 -16.08
C LEU A 35 -14.60 20.85 -16.23
N SER A 36 -13.78 21.28 -17.19
CA SER A 36 -13.63 22.71 -17.49
C SER A 36 -14.90 23.26 -18.13
N LYS A 37 -15.12 24.57 -18.05
CA LYS A 37 -16.24 25.24 -18.76
C LYS A 37 -16.28 24.88 -20.25
N VAL A 38 -15.11 24.72 -20.88
CA VAL A 38 -14.98 24.32 -22.29
C VAL A 38 -15.47 22.89 -22.50
N GLN A 39 -15.13 21.96 -21.61
CA GLN A 39 -15.65 20.59 -21.70
C GLN A 39 -17.16 20.50 -21.48
N CYS A 40 -17.76 21.39 -20.68
CA CYS A 40 -19.22 21.45 -20.59
C CYS A 40 -19.86 21.93 -21.91
N LEU A 41 -19.32 22.99 -22.51
CA LEU A 41 -19.90 23.64 -23.70
C LEU A 41 -19.63 22.91 -25.02
N GLU A 42 -18.44 22.34 -25.16
CA GLU A 42 -17.91 21.81 -26.41
C GLU A 42 -17.35 20.38 -26.26
N GLY A 43 -17.50 19.77 -25.09
CA GLY A 43 -17.02 18.42 -24.84
C GLY A 43 -17.77 17.37 -25.65
N ASP A 44 -17.03 16.37 -26.11
CA ASP A 44 -17.62 15.17 -26.69
C ASP A 44 -18.11 14.26 -25.57
N TRP A 45 -19.41 14.31 -25.29
CA TRP A 45 -20.03 13.50 -24.24
C TRP A 45 -19.91 12.00 -24.49
N TYR A 46 -19.81 11.55 -25.75
CA TYR A 46 -19.55 10.15 -26.05
C TYR A 46 -18.14 9.76 -25.60
N GLU A 47 -17.13 10.57 -25.91
CA GLU A 47 -15.75 10.31 -25.49
C GLU A 47 -15.60 10.34 -23.95
N ILE A 48 -16.25 11.29 -23.28
CA ILE A 48 -16.27 11.34 -21.80
C ILE A 48 -16.88 10.06 -21.24
N GLY A 49 -18.01 9.62 -21.81
CA GLY A 49 -18.64 8.35 -21.46
C GLY A 49 -17.70 7.17 -21.69
N LEU A 50 -17.04 7.11 -22.84
CA LEU A 50 -16.10 6.04 -23.20
C LEU A 50 -15.00 5.89 -22.14
N VAL A 51 -14.31 6.98 -21.79
CA VAL A 51 -13.25 6.99 -20.76
C VAL A 51 -13.77 6.58 -19.39
N ASP A 52 -14.95 7.07 -19.00
CA ASP A 52 -15.58 6.70 -17.72
C ASP A 52 -15.96 5.21 -17.71
N GLY A 53 -16.44 4.67 -18.83
CA GLY A 53 -16.74 3.25 -19.00
C GLY A 53 -15.48 2.38 -18.94
N GLU A 54 -14.40 2.79 -19.60
CA GLU A 54 -13.09 2.11 -19.55
C GLU A 54 -12.52 2.09 -18.13
N SER A 55 -12.86 3.09 -17.31
CA SER A 55 -12.47 3.20 -15.91
C SER A 55 -13.46 2.55 -14.93
N GLY A 56 -14.50 1.88 -15.43
CA GLY A 56 -15.49 1.20 -14.58
C GLY A 56 -16.38 2.13 -13.76
N MET A 57 -16.56 3.39 -14.17
CA MET A 57 -17.37 4.36 -13.44
C MET A 57 -18.86 4.00 -13.47
N GLU A 58 -19.54 4.25 -12.35
CA GLU A 58 -20.99 4.07 -12.22
C GLU A 58 -21.76 5.08 -13.08
N SER A 59 -22.98 4.76 -13.50
CA SER A 59 -23.82 5.71 -14.25
C SER A 59 -24.09 7.00 -13.47
N ALA A 60 -24.16 6.91 -12.14
CA ALA A 60 -24.34 8.04 -11.23
C ALA A 60 -23.23 9.10 -11.33
N ARG A 61 -22.06 8.75 -11.90
CA ARG A 61 -20.99 9.73 -12.20
C ARG A 61 -21.49 10.89 -13.08
N PHE A 62 -22.50 10.63 -13.92
CA PHE A 62 -23.09 11.66 -14.77
C PHE A 62 -23.76 12.78 -13.98
N ASP A 63 -24.31 12.49 -12.79
CA ASP A 63 -24.97 13.50 -11.95
C ASP A 63 -23.95 14.57 -11.50
N GLU A 64 -22.69 14.19 -11.29
CA GLU A 64 -21.62 15.13 -10.98
C GLU A 64 -21.31 16.08 -12.16
N TYR A 65 -21.44 15.59 -13.40
CA TYR A 65 -21.29 16.43 -14.59
C TYR A 65 -22.47 17.38 -14.75
N VAL A 66 -23.69 16.93 -14.45
CA VAL A 66 -24.89 17.79 -14.44
C VAL A 66 -24.69 18.94 -13.46
N ASP A 67 -24.31 18.63 -12.21
CA ASP A 67 -24.07 19.63 -11.17
C ASP A 67 -22.94 20.61 -11.54
N THR A 68 -21.89 20.11 -12.18
CA THR A 68 -20.73 20.92 -12.58
C THR A 68 -21.07 21.85 -13.74
N CYS A 69 -21.76 21.35 -14.77
CA CYS A 69 -22.10 22.11 -15.97
C CYS A 69 -23.28 23.06 -15.76
N ALA A 70 -24.16 22.80 -14.79
CA ALA A 70 -25.21 23.73 -14.37
C ALA A 70 -24.66 25.09 -13.92
N LYS A 71 -23.43 25.15 -13.38
CA LYS A 71 -22.75 26.42 -13.02
C LYS A 71 -22.49 27.33 -14.22
N TYR A 72 -22.57 26.80 -15.43
CA TYR A 72 -22.37 27.49 -16.69
C TYR A 72 -23.65 27.52 -17.54
N ASP A 73 -24.80 27.17 -16.95
CA ASP A 73 -26.09 27.04 -17.62
C ASP A 73 -26.07 26.04 -18.80
N VAL A 74 -25.26 24.99 -18.69
CA VAL A 74 -25.13 23.93 -19.70
C VAL A 74 -25.72 22.62 -19.19
N VAL A 75 -26.48 21.93 -20.04
CA VAL A 75 -27.02 20.58 -19.78
C VAL A 75 -26.23 19.55 -20.58
N PRO A 76 -25.49 18.65 -19.92
CA PRO A 76 -24.79 17.53 -20.55
C PRO A 76 -25.70 16.59 -21.35
N ASP A 77 -25.18 15.98 -22.43
CA ASP A 77 -25.91 14.98 -23.23
C ASP A 77 -25.78 13.59 -22.61
N PHE A 78 -26.82 13.17 -21.87
CA PHE A 78 -26.86 11.85 -21.24
C PHE A 78 -26.87 10.69 -22.24
N VAL A 79 -27.53 10.85 -23.38
CA VAL A 79 -27.65 9.76 -24.36
C VAL A 79 -26.28 9.46 -24.95
N LYS A 80 -25.54 10.50 -25.36
CA LYS A 80 -24.18 10.37 -25.87
C LYS A 80 -23.23 9.80 -24.82
N TYR A 81 -23.30 10.31 -23.60
CA TYR A 81 -22.52 9.79 -22.48
C TYR A 81 -22.80 8.31 -22.21
N SER A 82 -24.08 7.92 -22.12
CA SER A 82 -24.46 6.54 -21.87
C SER A 82 -24.01 5.60 -22.99
N GLU A 83 -24.12 6.02 -24.26
CA GLU A 83 -23.62 5.26 -25.41
C GLU A 83 -22.10 5.01 -25.30
N GLY A 84 -21.34 6.07 -25.00
CA GLY A 84 -19.89 5.99 -24.78
C GLY A 84 -19.53 5.07 -23.61
N ARG A 85 -20.19 5.26 -22.46
CA ARG A 85 -19.95 4.48 -21.25
C ARG A 85 -20.21 3.00 -21.45
N THR A 86 -21.31 2.65 -22.11
CA THR A 86 -21.59 1.26 -22.45
C THR A 86 -20.46 0.68 -23.33
N LYS A 87 -19.92 1.47 -24.27
CA LYS A 87 -18.80 1.03 -25.10
C LYS A 87 -17.51 0.85 -24.31
N GLY A 88 -17.19 1.77 -23.40
CA GLY A 88 -15.99 1.67 -22.55
C GLY A 88 -16.06 0.49 -21.58
N LEU A 89 -17.26 0.18 -21.07
CA LEU A 89 -17.47 -0.99 -20.22
C LEU A 89 -17.18 -2.31 -20.93
N GLU A 90 -17.20 -2.38 -22.27
CA GLU A 90 -16.75 -3.59 -22.97
C GLU A 90 -15.25 -3.87 -22.74
N ILE A 91 -14.45 -2.83 -22.48
CA ILE A 91 -13.02 -2.92 -22.18
C ILE A 91 -12.80 -3.21 -20.69
N PHE A 92 -13.57 -2.56 -19.82
CA PHE A 92 -13.49 -2.77 -18.37
C PHE A 92 -14.03 -4.14 -17.94
N CYS A 93 -15.16 -4.58 -18.50
CA CYS A 93 -15.87 -5.79 -18.10
C CYS A 93 -15.27 -7.04 -18.76
N THR A 94 -14.00 -7.28 -18.48
CA THR A 94 -13.28 -8.46 -18.95
C THR A 94 -12.81 -9.30 -17.79
N ARG A 95 -12.61 -10.60 -18.07
CA ARG A 95 -12.04 -11.54 -17.10
C ARG A 95 -10.69 -11.07 -16.56
N SER A 96 -9.83 -10.52 -17.43
CA SER A 96 -8.50 -10.04 -17.04
C SER A 96 -8.58 -8.81 -16.15
N ASN A 97 -9.45 -7.84 -16.49
CA ASN A 97 -9.58 -6.64 -15.69
C ASN A 97 -10.24 -6.93 -14.34
N GLY A 98 -11.22 -7.85 -14.29
CA GLY A 98 -11.76 -8.37 -13.04
C GLY A 98 -10.67 -8.87 -12.10
N TYR A 99 -9.71 -9.66 -12.62
CA TYR A 99 -8.56 -10.08 -11.83
C TYR A 99 -7.73 -8.91 -11.30
N SER A 100 -7.39 -7.93 -12.15
CA SER A 100 -6.64 -6.73 -11.72
C SER A 100 -7.35 -5.99 -10.58
N GLU A 101 -8.64 -5.70 -10.75
CA GLU A 101 -9.47 -5.03 -9.74
C GLU A 101 -9.52 -5.82 -8.43
N GLY A 102 -9.68 -7.14 -8.51
CA GLY A 102 -9.66 -8.01 -7.34
C GLY A 102 -8.29 -8.01 -6.65
N ARG A 103 -7.19 -8.04 -7.41
CA ARG A 103 -5.81 -8.02 -6.88
C ARG A 103 -5.45 -6.72 -6.19
N GLU A 104 -6.02 -5.61 -6.66
CA GLU A 104 -5.83 -4.28 -6.07
C GLU A 104 -6.71 -4.08 -4.82
N GLY A 105 -7.66 -4.98 -4.55
CA GLY A 105 -8.62 -4.84 -3.47
C GLY A 105 -9.72 -3.81 -3.76
N SER A 106 -9.92 -3.45 -5.04
CA SER A 106 -10.98 -2.55 -5.48
C SER A 106 -12.35 -3.15 -5.18
N VAL A 107 -13.29 -2.31 -4.76
CA VAL A 107 -14.68 -2.72 -4.55
C VAL A 107 -15.40 -2.76 -5.89
N TYR A 108 -15.89 -3.93 -6.30
CA TYR A 108 -16.73 -4.05 -7.50
C TYR A 108 -18.09 -3.35 -7.32
N ARG A 109 -18.43 -2.46 -8.25
CA ARG A 109 -19.61 -1.58 -8.19
C ARG A 109 -20.78 -2.04 -9.06
N ASN A 110 -20.81 -3.32 -9.46
CA ASN A 110 -21.89 -3.88 -10.28
C ASN A 110 -22.13 -3.12 -11.60
N VAL A 111 -21.05 -2.66 -12.25
CA VAL A 111 -21.12 -1.87 -13.50
C VAL A 111 -21.20 -2.75 -14.75
N CYS A 112 -20.81 -4.02 -14.66
CA CYS A 112 -20.92 -4.98 -15.73
C CYS A 112 -22.31 -5.63 -15.74
N SER A 113 -22.67 -6.32 -16.83
CA SER A 113 -23.94 -7.05 -16.90
C SER A 113 -23.86 -8.27 -17.80
N GLY A 114 -24.69 -9.28 -17.52
CA GLY A 114 -24.77 -10.49 -18.34
C GLY A 114 -23.45 -11.27 -18.37
N ILE A 115 -23.08 -11.79 -19.55
CA ILE A 115 -21.90 -12.67 -19.65
C ILE A 115 -20.58 -11.97 -19.32
N SER A 116 -20.46 -10.66 -19.58
CA SER A 116 -19.24 -9.92 -19.27
C SER A 116 -19.05 -9.75 -17.76
N GLU A 117 -20.14 -9.62 -17.01
CA GLU A 117 -20.13 -9.63 -15.55
C GLU A 117 -19.71 -10.99 -14.99
N GLU A 118 -20.27 -12.09 -15.50
CA GLU A 118 -19.87 -13.43 -15.07
C GLU A 118 -18.37 -13.66 -15.26
N LEU A 119 -17.82 -13.25 -16.42
CA LEU A 119 -16.40 -13.35 -16.71
C LEU A 119 -15.54 -12.45 -15.82
N PHE A 120 -15.97 -11.20 -15.61
CA PHE A 120 -15.31 -10.25 -14.71
C PHE A 120 -15.25 -10.80 -13.29
N LEU A 121 -16.37 -11.30 -12.76
CA LEU A 121 -16.48 -11.84 -11.41
C LEU A 121 -15.61 -13.08 -11.18
N VAL A 122 -15.45 -13.93 -12.22
CA VAL A 122 -14.48 -15.03 -12.16
C VAL A 122 -13.07 -14.49 -11.91
N GLY A 123 -12.60 -13.54 -12.71
CA GLY A 123 -11.27 -12.94 -12.51
C GLY A 123 -11.16 -12.25 -11.15
N TYR A 124 -12.15 -11.43 -10.81
CA TYR A 124 -12.22 -10.71 -9.54
C TYR A 124 -12.09 -11.64 -8.34
N SER A 125 -12.74 -12.80 -8.37
CA SER A 125 -12.66 -13.77 -7.26
C SER A 125 -11.24 -14.28 -7.03
N PHE A 126 -10.50 -14.62 -8.09
CA PHE A 126 -9.09 -15.05 -7.98
C PHE A 126 -8.20 -13.89 -7.51
N GLY A 127 -8.40 -12.70 -8.07
CA GLY A 127 -7.66 -11.51 -7.67
C GLY A 127 -7.85 -11.20 -6.18
N HIS A 128 -9.11 -11.17 -5.75
CA HIS A 128 -9.49 -10.84 -4.39
C HIS A 128 -9.00 -11.87 -3.36
N LYS A 129 -8.95 -13.17 -3.72
CA LYS A 129 -8.32 -14.20 -2.85
C LYS A 129 -6.87 -13.84 -2.54
N VAL A 130 -6.12 -13.44 -3.56
CA VAL A 130 -4.70 -13.13 -3.37
C VAL A 130 -4.52 -11.82 -2.61
N TYR A 131 -5.31 -10.79 -2.93
CA TYR A 131 -5.35 -9.55 -2.17
C TYR A 131 -5.63 -9.82 -0.68
N SER A 132 -6.63 -10.63 -0.36
CA SER A 132 -7.01 -10.95 1.02
C SER A 132 -5.88 -11.63 1.80
N ALA A 133 -5.17 -12.56 1.18
CA ALA A 133 -4.03 -13.23 1.80
C ALA A 133 -2.86 -12.24 2.02
N LEU A 134 -2.58 -11.39 1.04
CA LEU A 134 -1.55 -10.35 1.12
C LEU A 134 -1.86 -9.33 2.23
N GLU A 135 -3.10 -8.88 2.32
CA GLU A 135 -3.54 -7.92 3.34
C GLU A 135 -3.44 -8.51 4.75
N THR A 136 -3.73 -9.80 4.90
CA THR A 136 -3.54 -10.54 6.17
C THR A 136 -2.06 -10.53 6.58
N ILE A 137 -1.14 -10.78 5.64
CA ILE A 137 0.30 -10.73 5.89
C ILE A 137 0.75 -9.33 6.32
N ASN A 138 0.26 -8.29 5.65
CA ASN A 138 0.60 -6.89 5.97
C ASN A 138 0.09 -6.47 7.36
N THR A 139 -1.12 -6.89 7.70
CA THR A 139 -1.72 -6.68 9.03
C THR A 139 -0.87 -7.35 10.12
N LEU A 140 -0.54 -8.64 9.94
CA LEU A 140 0.28 -9.39 10.89
C LEU A 140 1.69 -8.81 11.04
N ASN A 141 2.29 -8.33 9.95
CA ASN A 141 3.57 -7.62 9.99
C ASN A 141 3.50 -6.35 10.86
N SER A 142 2.43 -5.58 10.71
CA SER A 142 2.20 -4.35 11.48
C SER A 142 2.02 -4.66 12.97
N GLU A 143 1.25 -5.69 13.31
CA GLU A 143 1.06 -6.17 14.69
C GLU A 143 2.37 -6.67 15.31
N ILE A 144 3.16 -7.46 14.58
CA ILE A 144 4.48 -7.94 15.02
C ILE A 144 5.41 -6.76 15.29
N SER A 145 5.44 -5.78 14.39
CA SER A 145 6.31 -4.59 14.51
C SER A 145 5.95 -3.75 15.74
N GLU A 146 4.66 -3.52 15.96
CA GLU A 146 4.17 -2.77 17.12
C GLU A 146 4.50 -3.49 18.43
N LYS A 147 4.26 -4.80 18.53
CA LYS A 147 4.62 -5.60 19.71
C LYS A 147 6.13 -5.64 19.93
N ALA A 148 6.93 -5.77 18.88
CA ALA A 148 8.38 -5.74 18.98
C ALA A 148 8.89 -4.38 19.48
N LYS A 149 8.25 -3.28 19.09
CA LYS A 149 8.57 -1.94 19.59
C LYS A 149 8.22 -1.80 21.08
N GLN A 150 7.07 -2.32 21.51
CA GLN A 150 6.67 -2.33 22.93
C GLN A 150 7.67 -3.11 23.78
N ILE A 151 8.05 -4.31 23.34
CA ILE A 151 9.09 -5.13 24.00
C ILE A 151 10.39 -4.35 24.15
N ARG A 152 10.89 -3.74 23.06
CA ARG A 152 12.15 -2.97 23.12
C ARG A 152 12.07 -1.79 24.10
N ASN A 153 10.95 -1.09 24.15
CA ASN A 153 10.77 0.02 25.08
C ASN A 153 10.78 -0.47 26.54
N TRP A 154 10.11 -1.58 26.83
CA TRP A 154 10.14 -2.19 28.17
C TRP A 154 11.50 -2.77 28.53
N GLU A 155 12.24 -3.33 27.57
CA GLU A 155 13.62 -3.79 27.79
C GLU A 155 14.53 -2.62 28.18
N ILE A 156 14.46 -1.49 27.47
CA ILE A 156 15.20 -0.27 27.81
C ILE A 156 14.80 0.25 29.20
N GLN A 157 13.50 0.29 29.52
CA GLN A 157 13.02 0.72 30.83
C GLN A 157 13.50 -0.21 31.95
N GLY A 158 13.52 -1.52 31.70
CA GLY A 158 14.04 -2.51 32.63
C GLY A 158 15.53 -2.31 32.89
N ASP A 159 16.32 -2.07 31.84
CA ASP A 159 17.75 -1.77 31.95
C ASP A 159 18.00 -0.47 32.75
N GLU A 160 17.20 0.57 32.53
CA GLU A 160 17.27 1.82 33.30
C GLU A 160 16.96 1.63 34.79
N ILE A 161 15.94 0.83 35.11
CA ILE A 161 15.57 0.48 36.49
C ILE A 161 16.69 -0.33 37.16
N LEU A 162 17.26 -1.30 36.43
CA LEU A 162 18.38 -2.09 36.91
C LEU A 162 19.60 -1.20 37.19
N ASP A 163 19.98 -0.32 36.27
CA ASP A 163 21.10 0.61 36.44
C ASP A 163 20.90 1.54 37.64
N LEU A 164 19.70 2.09 37.80
CA LEU A 164 19.35 2.88 38.99
C LEU A 164 19.57 2.05 40.25
N SER A 165 19.12 0.79 40.29
CA SER A 165 19.26 -0.07 41.47
C SER A 165 20.73 -0.29 41.90
N PHE A 166 21.68 -0.32 40.94
CA PHE A 166 23.12 -0.53 41.20
C PHE A 166 23.90 0.75 41.52
N ALA A 167 23.53 1.91 40.95
CA ALA A 167 24.24 3.17 41.17
C ALA A 167 24.27 3.63 42.65
N GLY A 168 23.33 3.14 43.46
CA GLY A 168 23.24 3.41 44.90
C GLY A 168 24.18 2.57 45.80
N ALA A 169 24.99 1.66 45.26
CA ALA A 169 25.88 0.82 46.09
C ALA A 169 27.03 1.58 46.77
N ASN A 170 27.20 2.87 46.46
CA ASN A 170 28.27 3.74 46.99
C ASN A 170 27.76 4.81 47.98
N GLU A 171 26.44 5.01 48.08
CA GLU A 171 25.82 5.92 49.05
C GLU A 171 25.14 5.09 50.14
N ARG A 172 25.52 5.35 51.39
CA ARG A 172 24.94 4.69 52.55
C ARG A 172 23.44 5.02 52.59
N GLU A 173 22.63 3.98 52.42
CA GLU A 173 21.17 3.93 52.56
C GLU A 173 20.37 4.61 51.43
N ARG A 174 20.24 3.93 50.29
CA ARG A 174 18.87 3.76 49.77
C ARG A 174 18.09 2.87 50.73
N ASP A 175 16.89 3.26 51.09
CA ASP A 175 15.99 2.47 51.91
C ASP A 175 15.80 1.09 51.26
N ALA A 176 15.81 0.03 52.07
CA ALA A 176 15.55 -1.32 51.56
C ALA A 176 14.22 -1.40 50.81
N ASP A 177 13.27 -0.54 51.21
CA ASP A 177 11.95 -0.40 50.59
C ASP A 177 12.03 0.10 49.14
N GLU A 178 12.85 1.12 48.85
CA GLU A 178 13.04 1.63 47.47
C GLU A 178 13.67 0.59 46.55
N ARG A 179 14.63 -0.20 47.06
CA ARG A 179 15.22 -1.30 46.29
C ARG A 179 14.22 -2.42 45.99
N ASN A 180 13.36 -2.75 46.96
CA ASN A 180 12.32 -3.76 46.76
C ASN A 180 11.29 -3.25 45.73
N GLU A 181 10.89 -1.98 45.80
CA GLU A 181 9.97 -1.39 44.82
C GLU A 181 10.52 -1.44 43.39
N LEU A 182 11.78 -1.05 43.19
CA LEU A 182 12.42 -1.15 41.86
C LEU A 182 12.58 -2.60 41.38
N SER A 183 12.86 -3.53 42.30
CA SER A 183 12.94 -4.96 41.98
C SER A 183 11.57 -5.52 41.56
N ASP A 184 10.49 -5.11 42.23
CA ASP A 184 9.13 -5.51 41.90
C ASP A 184 8.73 -4.94 40.52
N GLN A 185 9.02 -3.66 40.25
CA GLN A 185 8.79 -3.05 38.94
C GLN A 185 9.57 -3.75 37.81
N ALA A 186 10.82 -4.13 38.05
CA ALA A 186 11.62 -4.88 37.08
C ALA A 186 11.04 -6.29 36.82
N ALA A 187 10.54 -6.96 37.85
CA ALA A 187 9.89 -8.27 37.72
C ALA A 187 8.58 -8.17 36.92
N ASP A 188 7.78 -7.14 37.17
CA ASP A 188 6.53 -6.89 36.45
C ASP A 188 6.80 -6.63 34.95
N LEU A 189 7.76 -5.74 34.62
CA LEU A 189 8.17 -5.50 33.24
C LEU A 189 8.69 -6.78 32.56
N GLN A 190 9.46 -7.59 33.28
CA GLN A 190 9.97 -8.85 32.75
C GLN A 190 8.84 -9.85 32.45
N SER A 191 7.77 -9.84 33.27
CA SER A 191 6.56 -10.62 33.01
C SER A 191 5.87 -10.14 31.72
N ASP A 192 5.64 -8.84 31.58
CA ASP A 192 5.00 -8.23 30.40
C ASP A 192 5.80 -8.49 29.11
N ILE A 193 7.14 -8.37 29.18
CA ILE A 193 8.04 -8.70 28.07
C ILE A 193 7.89 -10.16 27.67
N THR A 194 7.81 -11.07 28.64
CA THR A 194 7.69 -12.50 28.38
C THR A 194 6.37 -12.83 27.70
N GLU A 195 5.26 -12.23 28.17
CA GLU A 195 3.95 -12.37 27.54
C GLU A 195 3.93 -11.81 26.12
N ALA A 196 4.43 -10.59 25.91
CA ALA A 196 4.47 -9.98 24.58
C ALA A 196 5.36 -10.76 23.62
N LYS A 197 6.47 -11.36 24.08
CA LYS A 197 7.30 -12.26 23.26
C LYS A 197 6.53 -13.51 22.83
N ALA A 198 5.70 -14.07 23.69
CA ALA A 198 4.81 -15.18 23.34
C ALA A 198 3.78 -14.77 22.27
N GLN A 199 3.17 -13.59 22.42
CA GLN A 199 2.26 -13.02 21.41
C GLN A 199 2.95 -12.81 20.06
N VAL A 200 4.17 -12.26 20.03
CA VAL A 200 4.95 -12.08 18.80
C VAL A 200 5.23 -13.42 18.12
N LYS A 201 5.52 -14.48 18.88
CA LYS A 201 5.70 -15.82 18.33
C LYS A 201 4.42 -16.31 17.67
N GLU A 202 3.27 -16.20 18.34
CA GLU A 202 1.97 -16.59 17.78
C GLU A 202 1.64 -15.82 16.49
N LEU A 203 1.88 -14.52 16.47
CA LEU A 203 1.68 -13.69 15.27
C LEU A 203 2.58 -14.12 14.10
N ARG A 204 3.83 -14.53 14.39
CA ARG A 204 4.73 -15.07 13.36
C ARG A 204 4.26 -16.42 12.83
N ASP A 205 3.75 -17.28 13.70
CA ASP A 205 3.19 -18.58 13.31
C ASP A 205 1.97 -18.36 12.39
N ARG A 206 1.03 -17.47 12.77
CA ARG A 206 -0.11 -17.05 11.93
C ARG A 206 0.33 -16.42 10.60
N LYS A 207 1.41 -15.64 10.60
CA LYS A 207 1.96 -15.04 9.38
C LYS A 207 2.49 -16.11 8.42
N ALA A 208 3.13 -17.16 8.94
CA ALA A 208 3.59 -18.28 8.12
C ALA A 208 2.43 -19.02 7.45
N GLU A 209 1.31 -19.20 8.16
CA GLU A 209 0.08 -19.76 7.58
C GLU A 209 -0.50 -18.87 6.48
N ALA A 210 -0.61 -17.55 6.74
CA ALA A 210 -1.10 -16.58 5.75
C ALA A 210 -0.20 -16.51 4.50
N MET A 211 1.12 -16.70 4.65
CA MET A 211 2.04 -16.84 3.53
C MET A 211 1.67 -18.05 2.66
N ILE A 212 1.43 -19.21 3.26
CA ILE A 212 1.02 -20.41 2.52
C ILE A 212 -0.28 -20.15 1.74
N GLU A 213 -1.27 -19.50 2.35
CA GLU A 213 -2.52 -19.11 1.69
C GLU A 213 -2.27 -18.18 0.50
N TYR A 214 -1.39 -17.19 0.65
CA TYR A 214 -1.00 -16.30 -0.45
C TYR A 214 -0.38 -17.08 -1.60
N ARG A 215 0.53 -18.03 -1.33
CA ARG A 215 1.12 -18.90 -2.35
C ARG A 215 0.06 -19.71 -3.08
N THR A 216 -0.81 -20.36 -2.33
CA THR A 216 -1.89 -21.18 -2.89
C THR A 216 -2.83 -20.35 -3.75
N ALA A 217 -3.16 -19.12 -3.33
CA ALA A 217 -3.99 -18.23 -4.12
C ALA A 217 -3.31 -17.80 -5.42
N VAL A 218 -1.99 -17.55 -5.40
CA VAL A 218 -1.18 -17.25 -6.60
C VAL A 218 -1.13 -18.46 -7.55
N ASP A 219 -0.88 -19.66 -7.02
CA ASP A 219 -0.83 -20.88 -7.82
C ASP A 219 -2.22 -21.16 -8.47
N GLU A 220 -3.31 -20.99 -7.71
CA GLU A 220 -4.68 -21.13 -8.22
C GLU A 220 -4.98 -20.10 -9.33
N ALA A 221 -4.54 -18.84 -9.16
CA ALA A 221 -4.67 -17.81 -10.18
C ALA A 221 -3.89 -18.16 -11.46
N ASN A 222 -2.65 -18.65 -11.30
CA ASN A 222 -1.79 -19.08 -12.40
C ASN A 222 -2.41 -20.24 -13.21
N GLU A 223 -2.91 -21.27 -12.52
CA GLU A 223 -3.61 -22.40 -13.15
C GLU A 223 -4.86 -21.94 -13.93
N ASN A 224 -5.48 -20.84 -13.49
CA ASN A 224 -6.64 -20.24 -14.13
C ASN A 224 -6.28 -19.16 -15.15
N GLY A 225 -5.02 -19.08 -15.59
CA GLY A 225 -4.59 -18.21 -16.69
C GLY A 225 -4.42 -16.74 -16.30
N PHE A 226 -4.18 -16.46 -15.02
CA PHE A 226 -3.76 -15.15 -14.52
C PHE A 226 -2.30 -15.24 -14.07
N PRO A 227 -1.33 -15.13 -15.01
CA PRO A 227 0.07 -15.34 -14.69
C PRO A 227 0.60 -14.25 -13.75
N GLU A 228 1.10 -14.66 -12.59
CA GLU A 228 1.73 -13.79 -11.61
C GLU A 228 2.85 -14.51 -10.85
N GLU A 229 3.93 -13.78 -10.63
CA GLU A 229 5.02 -14.21 -9.77
C GLU A 229 4.69 -13.89 -8.31
N ALA A 230 4.93 -14.84 -7.40
CA ALA A 230 4.81 -14.57 -5.98
C ALA A 230 5.86 -13.52 -5.58
N THR A 231 5.40 -12.37 -5.09
CA THR A 231 6.28 -11.22 -4.79
C THR A 231 6.82 -11.24 -3.36
N ILE A 232 6.28 -12.11 -2.50
CA ILE A 232 6.75 -12.29 -1.12
C ILE A 232 7.78 -13.43 -1.08
N GLU A 233 8.96 -13.12 -0.55
CA GLU A 233 9.94 -14.14 -0.17
C GLU A 233 9.40 -15.00 0.98
N PHE A 234 9.30 -16.30 0.72
CA PHE A 234 8.94 -17.27 1.73
C PHE A 234 10.17 -17.61 2.56
N PRO A 235 10.06 -17.70 3.90
CA PRO A 235 11.14 -18.28 4.67
C PRO A 235 11.39 -19.70 4.16
N GLU A 236 12.64 -20.02 3.83
CA GLU A 236 13.02 -21.38 3.47
C GLU A 236 12.64 -22.30 4.64
N VAL A 237 11.68 -23.20 4.39
CA VAL A 237 11.38 -24.28 5.32
C VAL A 237 12.57 -25.23 5.26
N SER A 238 13.46 -25.17 6.25
CA SER A 238 14.51 -26.15 6.37
C SER A 238 13.87 -27.49 6.78
N ASP A 239 14.19 -28.58 6.05
CA ASP A 239 13.63 -29.93 6.24
C ASP A 239 13.84 -30.52 7.66
N ASP A 240 14.59 -29.83 8.51
CA ASP A 240 14.86 -30.12 9.92
C ASP A 240 13.96 -29.35 10.91
N GLY A 241 12.90 -28.68 10.45
CA GLY A 241 11.84 -28.14 11.30
C GLY A 241 12.29 -26.99 12.21
N LYS A 242 13.33 -26.26 11.79
CA LYS A 242 13.88 -25.14 12.55
C LYS A 242 13.72 -23.86 11.73
N PHE A 243 12.68 -23.07 12.06
CA PHE A 243 12.57 -21.71 11.55
C PHE A 243 13.86 -20.94 11.90
N MET A 244 14.73 -20.73 10.91
CA MET A 244 15.82 -19.78 11.03
C MET A 244 15.22 -18.39 10.91
N GLY A 245 15.30 -17.64 12.00
CA GLY A 245 14.85 -16.26 12.03
C GLY A 245 15.55 -15.45 10.95
N THR A 246 14.77 -14.70 10.19
CA THR A 246 15.31 -13.58 9.41
C THR A 246 15.78 -12.54 10.42
N ASN A 247 17.10 -12.37 10.50
CA ASN A 247 17.73 -11.31 11.29
C ASN A 247 17.51 -9.95 10.57
N PRO A 248 17.48 -8.83 11.32
CA PRO A 248 16.95 -7.54 10.88
C PRO A 248 17.78 -6.84 9.80
#